data_AF-A0A2N1U648-F1
#
_entry.id   AF-A0A2N1U648-F1
#
_cell.length_a   1.000
_cell.length_b   1.000
_cell.length_c   1.000
_cell.angle_alpha   90.00
_cell.angle_beta   90.00
_cell.angle_gamma   90.00
#
_symmetry.space_group_name_H-M   'P 1'
#
loop_
_entity.id
_entity.type
_entity.pdbx_description
1 polymer ?
#
loop_
_entity_poly.entity_id
_entity_poly.type
_entity_poly.pdbx_seq_one_letter_code
_entity_poly.pdbx_strand_id
1 'polypeptide(L)'
;MLHYTDRKNRIHIITLDKVLAADISERLSEYPDTSSAQLIPPGNGQSITPEDILKTARDTVDSKILIMDVRTQTKPPLQQAYSDIARFNRADANNFCHIVLIGDGPSDFLLRSKGPNAFQNYLSDLRCDYSPTVFFANPFLYYTQEEIQDAIQNRNALPEKLPKRLEKYFRKDVPVKTIYEYFRAAEKQGEIKVKRKKQRLKQLKKIFLKLVAEDFGDEVDKLADALTKQGCSFPGEALKLNIYPFCFEEWVTDLLQMVPRAAKD
;
A
#
# COMPACT_ATOMS: atom_id res chain seq x y z
N MET A 1 -27.21 8.29 11.13
CA MET A 1 -25.95 7.82 10.50
C MET A 1 -25.88 6.32 10.79
N LEU A 2 -25.77 5.47 9.78
CA LEU A 2 -25.67 4.01 10.00
C LEU A 2 -24.26 3.71 10.50
N HIS A 3 -24.12 3.13 11.68
CA HIS A 3 -22.85 2.62 12.20
C HIS A 3 -22.83 1.11 11.95
N TYR A 4 -21.78 0.60 11.27
CA TYR A 4 -21.64 -0.82 10.99
C TYR A 4 -20.73 -1.44 12.06
N THR A 5 -21.31 -1.79 13.21
CA THR A 5 -20.57 -2.37 14.34
C THR A 5 -20.24 -3.85 14.12
N ASP A 6 -21.07 -4.57 13.37
CA ASP A 6 -20.96 -6.02 13.14
C ASP A 6 -20.19 -6.36 11.87
N ARG A 7 -19.01 -5.75 11.72
CA ARG A 7 -18.13 -5.99 10.56
C ARG A 7 -17.55 -7.40 10.59
N LYS A 8 -17.65 -8.06 9.45
CA LYS A 8 -17.09 -9.40 9.21
C LYS A 8 -15.58 -9.31 9.17
N ASN A 9 -14.91 -10.42 9.51
CA ASN A 9 -13.46 -10.54 9.43
C ASN A 9 -12.98 -10.60 7.97
N ARG A 10 -13.15 -9.49 7.24
CA ARG A 10 -12.91 -9.33 5.81
C ARG A 10 -11.91 -8.21 5.57
N ILE A 11 -11.03 -8.44 4.59
CA ILE A 11 -10.08 -7.46 4.09
C ILE A 11 -10.38 -7.26 2.60
N HIS A 12 -10.85 -6.07 2.24
CA HIS A 12 -11.05 -5.70 0.85
C HIS A 12 -9.77 -5.09 0.26
N ILE A 13 -9.32 -5.60 -0.87
CA ILE A 13 -8.18 -5.06 -1.62
C ILE A 13 -8.73 -4.29 -2.82
N ILE A 14 -8.43 -3.00 -2.90
CA ILE A 14 -9.06 -2.05 -3.81
C ILE A 14 -8.00 -1.38 -4.67
N THR A 15 -7.69 -2.01 -5.80
CA THR A 15 -6.67 -1.55 -6.77
C THR A 15 -7.01 -2.03 -8.17
N LEU A 16 -6.60 -1.28 -9.20
CA LEU A 16 -6.60 -1.73 -10.60
C LEU A 16 -5.37 -2.58 -10.95
N ASP A 17 -4.37 -2.61 -10.07
CA ASP A 17 -3.10 -3.27 -10.29
C ASP A 17 -3.12 -4.71 -9.78
N LYS A 18 -3.15 -5.63 -10.74
CA LYS A 18 -3.14 -7.08 -10.46
C LYS A 18 -1.86 -7.54 -9.76
N VAL A 19 -0.72 -6.88 -10.03
CA VAL A 19 0.56 -7.25 -9.43
C VAL A 19 0.56 -6.86 -7.96
N LEU A 20 0.10 -5.64 -7.64
CA LEU A 20 -0.07 -5.20 -6.25
C LEU A 20 -1.13 -6.04 -5.52
N ALA A 21 -2.28 -6.31 -6.17
CA ALA A 21 -3.34 -7.14 -5.60
C ALA A 21 -2.85 -8.56 -5.27
N ALA A 22 -2.09 -9.18 -6.17
CA ALA A 22 -1.51 -10.50 -5.96
C ALA A 22 -0.51 -10.49 -4.81
N ASP A 23 0.42 -9.52 -4.78
CA ASP A 23 1.43 -9.46 -3.71
C ASP A 23 0.78 -9.26 -2.33
N ILE A 24 -0.22 -8.38 -2.20
CA ILE A 24 -0.97 -8.20 -0.94
C ILE A 24 -1.70 -9.51 -0.57
N SER A 25 -2.43 -10.11 -1.50
CA SER A 25 -3.21 -11.32 -1.25
C SER A 25 -2.33 -12.49 -0.80
N GLU A 26 -1.19 -12.68 -1.45
CA GLU A 26 -0.23 -13.73 -1.13
C GLU A 26 0.48 -13.47 0.20
N ARG A 27 0.85 -12.22 0.50
CA ARG A 27 1.45 -11.88 1.80
C ARG A 27 0.52 -12.16 2.96
N LEU A 28 -0.73 -11.71 2.85
CA LEU A 28 -1.70 -11.85 3.93
C LEU A 28 -2.22 -13.28 4.06
N SER A 29 -2.33 -14.04 2.98
CA SER A 29 -2.72 -15.46 3.07
C SER A 29 -1.62 -16.33 3.70
N GLU A 30 -0.35 -15.96 3.51
CA GLU A 30 0.80 -16.67 4.07
C GLU A 30 1.19 -16.22 5.49
N TYR A 31 0.62 -15.13 5.98
CA TYR A 31 0.91 -14.61 7.31
C TYR A 31 -0.03 -15.24 8.35
N PRO A 32 0.50 -15.98 9.36
CA PRO A 32 -0.34 -16.78 10.25
C PRO A 32 -1.46 -16.00 10.94
N ASP A 33 -1.17 -14.78 11.38
CA ASP A 33 -2.10 -13.98 12.18
C ASP A 33 -3.20 -13.30 11.35
N THR A 34 -3.13 -13.38 10.01
CA THR A 34 -4.17 -12.90 9.10
C THR A 34 -4.94 -14.04 8.41
N SER A 35 -4.56 -15.30 8.67
CA SER A 35 -5.17 -16.49 8.05
C SER A 35 -6.68 -16.67 8.32
N SER A 36 -7.18 -16.09 9.42
CA SER A 36 -8.61 -16.13 9.76
C SER A 36 -9.46 -15.09 9.04
N ALA A 37 -8.83 -14.13 8.35
CA ALA A 37 -9.52 -13.08 7.62
C ALA A 37 -9.82 -13.51 6.19
N GLN A 38 -11.04 -13.25 5.73
CA GLN A 38 -11.43 -13.46 4.34
C GLN A 38 -10.87 -12.32 3.49
N LEU A 39 -9.93 -12.64 2.59
CA LEU A 39 -9.40 -11.70 1.61
C LEU A 39 -10.38 -11.57 0.44
N ILE A 40 -10.76 -10.34 0.10
CA ILE A 40 -11.59 -10.03 -1.07
C ILE A 40 -10.71 -9.31 -2.09
N PRO A 41 -10.19 -10.01 -3.12
CA PRO A 41 -9.38 -9.40 -4.16
C PRO A 41 -10.24 -8.51 -5.08
N PRO A 42 -9.63 -7.59 -5.83
CA PRO A 42 -10.34 -6.79 -6.81
C PRO A 42 -10.79 -7.62 -8.03
N GLY A 43 -12.08 -7.56 -8.37
CA GLY A 43 -12.66 -8.19 -9.56
C GLY A 43 -12.61 -9.73 -9.58
N ASN A 44 -12.90 -10.33 -10.74
CA ASN A 44 -13.01 -11.78 -10.94
C ASN A 44 -11.78 -12.41 -11.65
N GLY A 45 -10.60 -11.78 -11.55
CA GLY A 45 -9.30 -12.43 -11.83
C GLY A 45 -8.67 -12.24 -13.23
N GLN A 46 -9.40 -11.84 -14.27
CA GLN A 46 -8.79 -11.70 -15.62
C GLN A 46 -8.53 -10.25 -16.06
N SER A 47 -9.37 -9.29 -15.66
CA SER A 47 -9.18 -7.85 -15.85
C SER A 47 -9.90 -7.14 -14.71
N ILE A 48 -9.26 -6.13 -14.12
CA ILE A 48 -9.89 -5.31 -13.09
C ILE A 48 -10.24 -3.99 -13.75
N THR A 49 -11.52 -3.67 -13.78
CA THR A 49 -12.02 -2.40 -14.33
C THR A 49 -12.45 -1.46 -13.20
N PRO A 50 -12.49 -0.14 -13.44
CA PRO A 50 -13.08 0.80 -12.48
C PRO A 50 -14.52 0.43 -12.08
N GLU A 51 -15.30 -0.11 -13.00
CA GLU A 51 -16.67 -0.56 -12.78
C GLU A 51 -16.73 -1.77 -11.83
N ASP A 52 -15.76 -2.69 -11.90
CA ASP A 52 -15.66 -3.81 -10.97
C ASP A 52 -15.45 -3.31 -9.54
N ILE A 53 -14.57 -2.31 -9.37
CA ILE A 53 -14.30 -1.69 -8.07
C ILE A 53 -15.50 -0.88 -7.58
N LEU A 54 -16.20 -0.18 -8.47
CA LEU A 54 -17.39 0.58 -8.11
C LEU A 54 -18.52 -0.32 -7.61
N LYS A 55 -18.70 -1.50 -8.22
CA LYS A 55 -19.72 -2.48 -7.80
C LYS A 55 -19.48 -3.02 -6.39
N THR A 56 -18.22 -3.19 -5.99
CA THR A 56 -17.86 -3.67 -4.65
C THR A 56 -17.90 -2.58 -3.59
N ALA A 57 -18.07 -1.30 -3.96
CA ALA A 57 -18.05 -0.18 -3.01
C ALA A 57 -19.05 -0.37 -1.86
N ARG A 58 -20.25 -0.87 -2.14
CA ARG A 58 -21.25 -1.15 -1.09
C ARG A 58 -20.85 -2.32 -0.20
N ASP A 59 -20.18 -3.33 -0.73
CA ASP A 59 -19.77 -4.51 0.03
C ASP A 59 -18.66 -4.21 1.06
N THR A 60 -18.01 -3.05 0.93
CA THR A 60 -16.97 -2.60 1.86
C THR A 60 -17.50 -2.31 3.26
N VAL A 61 -18.80 -2.03 3.43
CA VAL A 61 -19.42 -1.74 4.75
C VAL A 61 -19.35 -2.93 5.72
N ASP A 62 -19.20 -4.14 5.19
CA ASP A 62 -19.06 -5.35 5.99
C ASP A 62 -17.61 -5.64 6.38
N SER A 63 -16.63 -4.87 5.90
CA SER A 63 -15.20 -5.21 6.01
C SER A 63 -14.52 -4.50 7.16
N LYS A 64 -13.68 -5.22 7.92
CA LYS A 64 -12.85 -4.66 8.99
C LYS A 64 -11.70 -3.84 8.44
N ILE A 65 -11.14 -4.22 7.30
CA ILE A 65 -10.00 -3.53 6.69
C ILE A 65 -10.27 -3.28 5.21
N LEU A 66 -9.96 -2.07 4.77
CA LEU A 66 -9.94 -1.67 3.36
C LEU A 66 -8.50 -1.30 3.00
N ILE A 67 -7.91 -1.97 2.01
CA ILE A 67 -6.57 -1.67 1.50
C ILE A 67 -6.74 -0.99 0.14
N MET A 68 -6.45 0.30 0.07
CA MET A 68 -6.73 1.15 -1.09
C MET A 68 -5.44 1.64 -1.76
N ASP A 69 -5.39 1.52 -3.09
CA ASP A 69 -4.27 1.96 -3.91
C ASP A 69 -4.44 3.39 -4.43
N VAL A 70 -3.89 4.35 -3.70
CA VAL A 70 -4.05 5.78 -3.94
C VAL A 70 -2.93 6.38 -4.80
N ARG A 71 -2.25 5.56 -5.62
CA ARG A 71 -1.22 6.04 -6.53
C ARG A 71 -1.76 7.02 -7.56
N THR A 72 -0.87 7.89 -8.05
CA THR A 72 -1.21 8.90 -9.08
C THR A 72 -1.91 8.30 -10.31
N GLN A 73 -1.56 7.08 -10.72
CA GLN A 73 -2.13 6.44 -11.92
C GLN A 73 -3.47 5.74 -11.67
N THR A 74 -3.74 5.31 -10.44
CA THR A 74 -4.96 4.56 -10.07
C THR A 74 -6.04 5.43 -9.44
N LYS A 75 -5.64 6.53 -8.77
CA LYS A 75 -6.57 7.44 -8.08
C LYS A 75 -7.60 8.08 -9.04
N PRO A 76 -7.23 8.64 -10.22
CA PRO A 76 -8.21 9.27 -11.11
C PRO A 76 -9.32 8.32 -11.62
N PRO A 77 -9.03 7.14 -12.21
CA PRO A 77 -10.09 6.25 -12.68
C PRO A 77 -10.92 5.65 -11.54
N LEU A 78 -10.39 5.60 -10.31
CA LEU A 78 -11.12 5.09 -9.14
C LEU A 78 -11.79 6.16 -8.29
N GLN A 79 -11.76 7.44 -8.69
CA GLN A 79 -12.23 8.56 -7.88
C GLN A 79 -13.68 8.37 -7.39
N GLN A 80 -14.58 7.94 -8.27
CA GLN A 80 -15.99 7.71 -7.92
C GLN A 80 -16.11 6.58 -6.88
N ALA A 81 -15.47 5.43 -7.13
CA ALA A 81 -15.50 4.31 -6.20
C ALA A 81 -14.89 4.66 -4.84
N TYR A 82 -13.78 5.42 -4.83
CA TYR A 82 -13.14 5.88 -3.61
C TYR A 82 -14.01 6.85 -2.81
N SER A 83 -14.67 7.79 -3.48
CA SER A 83 -15.63 8.69 -2.85
C SER A 83 -16.79 7.91 -2.21
N ASP A 84 -17.33 6.91 -2.91
CA ASP A 84 -18.41 6.07 -2.40
C ASP A 84 -17.98 5.21 -1.21
N ILE A 85 -16.82 4.55 -1.31
CA ILE A 85 -16.26 3.75 -0.22
C ILE A 85 -16.00 4.61 1.02
N ALA A 86 -15.34 5.76 0.86
CA ALA A 86 -15.08 6.68 1.97
C ALA A 86 -16.40 7.16 2.60
N ARG A 87 -17.39 7.52 1.78
CA ARG A 87 -18.72 7.96 2.23
C ARG A 87 -19.46 6.86 3.00
N PHE A 88 -19.47 5.62 2.51
CA PHE A 88 -20.18 4.52 3.15
C PHE A 88 -19.56 4.11 4.49
N ASN A 89 -18.24 4.24 4.65
CA ASN A 89 -17.53 3.82 5.86
C ASN A 89 -17.19 4.99 6.81
N ARG A 90 -17.59 6.23 6.48
CA ARG A 90 -17.19 7.43 7.25
C ARG A 90 -17.67 7.41 8.71
N ALA A 91 -18.83 6.81 8.96
CA ALA A 91 -19.47 6.80 10.28
C ALA A 91 -18.68 6.02 11.34
N ASP A 92 -17.85 5.08 10.91
CA ASP A 92 -17.17 4.11 11.76
C ASP A 92 -15.71 3.85 11.33
N ALA A 93 -15.19 4.67 10.43
CA ALA A 93 -13.77 4.71 10.08
C ALA A 93 -12.90 4.87 11.33
N ASN A 94 -11.82 4.10 11.38
CA ASN A 94 -10.87 3.98 12.49
C ASN A 94 -11.44 3.42 13.82
N ASN A 95 -12.73 3.08 13.88
CA ASN A 95 -13.34 2.43 15.04
C ASN A 95 -13.68 0.96 14.76
N PHE A 96 -14.38 0.71 13.65
CA PHE A 96 -14.78 -0.63 13.21
C PHE A 96 -14.26 -0.98 11.82
N CYS A 97 -13.92 0.03 11.02
CA CYS A 97 -13.30 -0.11 9.70
C CYS A 97 -11.96 0.62 9.65
N HIS A 98 -10.87 -0.09 9.39
CA HIS A 98 -9.56 0.52 9.22
C HIS A 98 -9.21 0.63 7.73
N ILE A 99 -8.76 1.83 7.33
CA ILE A 99 -8.36 2.10 5.96
C ILE A 99 -6.82 2.14 5.90
N VAL A 100 -6.25 1.25 5.10
CA VAL A 100 -4.82 1.14 4.80
C VAL A 100 -4.61 1.69 3.41
N LEU A 101 -3.80 2.73 3.28
CA LEU A 101 -3.47 3.30 1.97
C LEU A 101 -2.10 2.83 1.50
N ILE A 102 -2.00 2.47 0.23
CA ILE A 102 -0.73 2.25 -0.46
C ILE A 102 -0.66 3.28 -1.60
N GLY A 103 0.39 4.09 -1.62
CA GLY A 103 0.57 5.13 -2.63
C GLY A 103 2.00 5.20 -3.13
N ASP A 104 2.23 6.06 -4.12
CA ASP A 104 3.53 6.34 -4.72
C ASP A 104 4.25 7.49 -4.01
N GLY A 105 3.51 8.30 -3.25
CA GLY A 105 4.03 9.46 -2.51
C GLY A 105 3.82 10.78 -3.29
N PRO A 106 4.34 11.90 -2.78
CA PRO A 106 4.22 13.20 -3.44
C PRO A 106 4.91 13.17 -4.80
N SER A 107 4.30 13.69 -5.86
CA SER A 107 4.89 13.72 -7.20
C SER A 107 6.17 14.56 -7.29
N ASP A 108 6.32 15.50 -6.36
CA ASP A 108 7.45 16.43 -6.22
C ASP A 108 8.50 15.96 -5.21
N PHE A 109 8.34 14.79 -4.59
CA PHE A 109 9.32 14.24 -3.65
C PHE A 109 10.68 13.94 -4.31
N LEU A 110 10.73 13.62 -5.61
CA LEU A 110 11.99 13.49 -6.37
C LEU A 110 12.64 14.83 -6.69
N LEU A 111 11.95 15.96 -6.51
CA LEU A 111 12.52 17.28 -6.72
C LEU A 111 13.29 17.69 -5.46
N ARG A 112 14.62 17.80 -5.59
CA ARG A 112 15.54 18.19 -4.50
C ARG A 112 15.13 19.44 -3.72
N SER A 113 14.31 20.31 -4.30
CA SER A 113 13.89 21.59 -3.72
C SER A 113 12.75 21.50 -2.68
N LYS A 114 11.99 20.40 -2.62
CA LYS A 114 10.88 20.25 -1.66
C LYS A 114 11.14 19.25 -0.55
N GLY A 115 12.00 18.25 -0.81
CA GLY A 115 12.45 17.30 0.19
C GLY A 115 11.29 16.57 0.90
N PRO A 116 11.53 16.07 2.12
CA PRO A 116 10.53 15.33 2.89
C PRO A 116 9.31 16.16 3.31
N ASN A 117 9.38 17.50 3.27
CA ASN A 117 8.23 18.36 3.60
C ASN A 117 7.07 18.21 2.61
N ALA A 118 7.32 17.72 1.39
CA ALA A 118 6.27 17.36 0.44
C ALA A 118 5.30 16.31 1.00
N PHE A 119 5.77 15.43 1.88
CA PHE A 119 4.91 14.44 2.53
C PHE A 119 3.90 15.06 3.49
N GLN A 120 4.19 16.22 4.09
CA GLN A 120 3.27 16.82 5.05
C GLN A 120 1.92 17.14 4.38
N ASN A 121 1.95 17.90 3.29
CA ASN A 121 0.73 18.26 2.55
C ASN A 121 0.06 17.02 1.94
N TYR A 122 0.86 16.12 1.36
CA TYR A 122 0.33 14.89 0.76
C TYR A 122 -0.40 14.01 1.77
N LEU A 123 0.15 13.82 2.97
CA LEU A 123 -0.48 13.03 4.03
C LEU A 123 -1.72 13.73 4.60
N SER A 124 -1.71 15.06 4.70
CA SER A 124 -2.89 15.85 5.07
C SER A 124 -4.05 15.62 4.10
N ASP A 125 -3.77 15.68 2.79
CA ASP A 125 -4.77 15.49 1.74
C ASP A 125 -5.37 14.08 1.81
N LEU A 126 -4.52 13.05 1.93
CA LEU A 126 -4.99 11.67 2.12
C LEU A 126 -5.83 11.50 3.39
N ARG A 127 -5.46 12.19 4.47
CA ARG A 127 -6.20 12.17 5.73
C ARG A 127 -7.60 12.75 5.58
N CYS A 128 -7.71 13.89 4.89
CA CYS A 128 -8.99 14.54 4.62
C CYS A 128 -9.87 13.72 3.66
N ASP A 129 -9.27 13.14 2.63
CA ASP A 129 -10.00 12.39 1.59
C ASP A 129 -10.50 11.03 2.11
N TYR A 130 -9.69 10.31 2.89
CA TYR A 130 -9.91 8.89 3.15
C TYR A 130 -9.95 8.50 4.63
N SER A 131 -9.59 9.40 5.55
CA SER A 131 -9.49 9.08 6.99
C SER A 131 -8.71 7.77 7.29
N PRO A 132 -7.52 7.58 6.72
CA PRO A 132 -6.78 6.34 6.82
C PRO A 132 -6.20 6.11 8.22
N THR A 133 -6.09 4.84 8.61
CA THR A 133 -5.38 4.45 9.83
C THR A 133 -3.87 4.41 9.61
N VAL A 134 -3.43 3.99 8.41
CA VAL A 134 -2.01 3.88 8.08
C VAL A 134 -1.79 4.12 6.58
N PHE A 135 -0.67 4.75 6.26
CA PHE A 135 -0.20 4.96 4.89
C PHE A 135 1.15 4.28 4.66
N PHE A 136 1.27 3.64 3.49
CA PHE A 136 2.50 3.08 2.96
C PHE A 136 2.84 3.72 1.61
N ALA A 137 4.00 4.35 1.51
CA ALA A 137 4.59 4.64 0.22
C ALA A 137 5.22 3.36 -0.34
N ASN A 138 5.05 3.12 -1.64
CA ASN A 138 5.61 1.98 -2.35
C ASN A 138 6.68 2.45 -3.36
N PRO A 139 7.97 2.38 -3.00
CA PRO A 139 9.05 2.87 -3.86
C PRO A 139 9.13 2.18 -5.21
N PHE A 140 8.67 0.94 -5.32
CA PHE A 140 8.67 0.18 -6.58
C PHE A 140 7.61 0.68 -7.57
N LEU A 141 6.68 1.51 -7.12
CA LEU A 141 5.57 2.03 -7.91
C LEU A 141 5.64 3.55 -8.08
N TYR A 142 6.77 4.15 -7.71
CA TYR A 142 6.99 5.59 -7.80
C TYR A 142 7.77 5.94 -9.06
N TYR A 143 7.02 6.34 -10.09
CA TYR A 143 7.47 6.65 -11.44
C TYR A 143 7.48 8.15 -11.70
N THR A 144 8.41 8.59 -12.53
CA THR A 144 8.39 9.94 -13.10
C THR A 144 7.25 10.11 -14.10
N GLN A 145 6.86 11.36 -14.38
CA GLN A 145 5.86 11.67 -15.42
C GLN A 145 6.24 11.08 -16.79
N GLU A 146 7.53 11.12 -17.15
CA GLU A 146 8.03 10.54 -18.40
C GLU A 146 7.83 9.02 -18.45
N GLU A 147 8.12 8.31 -17.37
CA GLU A 147 7.92 6.85 -17.28
C GLU A 147 6.44 6.48 -17.34
N ILE A 148 5.56 7.30 -16.75
CA ILE A 148 4.11 7.10 -16.83
C ILE A 148 3.61 7.32 -18.26
N GLN A 149 4.05 8.39 -18.93
CA GLN A 149 3.66 8.70 -20.31
C GLN A 149 4.10 7.59 -21.27
N ASP A 150 5.34 7.10 -21.14
CA ASP A 150 5.86 5.99 -21.95
C ASP A 150 5.04 4.71 -21.74
N ALA A 151 4.62 4.40 -20.51
CA ALA A 151 3.76 3.25 -20.23
C ALA A 151 2.36 3.39 -20.84
N ILE A 152 1.77 4.58 -20.77
CA ILE A 152 0.44 4.87 -21.35
C ILE A 152 0.50 4.74 -22.87
N GLN A 153 1.47 5.39 -23.53
CA GLN A 153 1.60 5.41 -24.99
C GLN A 153 1.81 4.02 -25.58
N ASN A 154 2.52 3.14 -24.87
CA ASN A 154 2.86 1.83 -25.39
C ASN A 154 1.77 0.76 -25.16
N ARG A 155 0.89 0.89 -24.16
CA ARG A 155 -0.03 -0.21 -23.75
C ARG A 155 -1.35 0.16 -23.07
N ASN A 156 -1.73 1.44 -22.89
CA ASN A 156 -2.86 1.84 -22.02
C ASN A 156 -2.83 1.14 -20.63
N ALA A 157 -1.64 0.87 -20.12
CA ALA A 157 -1.42 -0.01 -18.97
C ALA A 157 -0.62 0.70 -17.88
N LEU A 158 -0.78 0.24 -16.64
CA LEU A 158 0.09 0.62 -15.54
C LEU A 158 1.54 0.18 -15.84
N PRO A 159 2.56 0.93 -15.40
CA PRO A 159 3.94 0.52 -15.60
C PRO A 159 4.21 -0.84 -14.94
N GLU A 160 4.73 -1.80 -15.72
CA GLU A 160 5.03 -3.16 -15.23
C GLU A 160 6.49 -3.35 -14.83
N LYS A 161 7.37 -2.44 -15.28
CA LYS A 161 8.81 -2.45 -15.01
C LYS A 161 9.13 -1.62 -13.78
N LEU A 162 10.28 -1.89 -13.16
CA LEU A 162 10.79 -1.03 -12.10
C LEU A 162 11.05 0.40 -12.58
N PRO A 163 10.85 1.41 -11.71
CA PRO A 163 11.31 2.77 -11.97
C PRO A 163 12.81 2.81 -12.27
N LYS A 164 13.21 3.58 -13.28
CA LYS A 164 14.59 3.75 -13.76
C LYS A 164 15.56 4.11 -12.63
N ARG A 165 15.12 4.92 -11.67
CA ARG A 165 15.93 5.30 -10.49
C ARG A 165 16.39 4.11 -9.63
N LEU A 166 15.67 2.99 -9.70
CA LEU A 166 16.00 1.76 -8.97
C LEU A 166 16.92 0.83 -9.79
N GLU A 167 17.06 1.03 -11.11
CA GLU A 167 17.88 0.16 -11.97
C GLU A 167 19.37 0.14 -11.60
N LYS A 168 19.86 1.14 -10.84
CA LYS A 168 21.24 1.10 -10.31
C LYS A 168 21.47 0.04 -9.22
N TYR A 169 20.41 -0.47 -8.60
CA TYR A 169 20.49 -1.52 -7.57
C TYR A 169 19.84 -2.85 -7.98
N PHE A 170 19.09 -2.87 -9.07
CA PHE A 170 18.41 -4.03 -9.60
C PHE A 170 18.89 -4.32 -11.02
N ARG A 171 18.55 -5.49 -11.58
CA ARG A 171 18.80 -5.71 -13.01
C ARG A 171 17.88 -4.78 -13.81
N LYS A 172 18.37 -4.31 -14.96
CA LYS A 172 17.60 -3.48 -15.88
C LYS A 172 16.35 -4.22 -16.38
N ASP A 173 15.27 -3.48 -16.61
CA ASP A 173 14.01 -4.01 -17.19
C ASP A 173 13.33 -5.12 -16.37
N VAL A 174 13.66 -5.26 -15.07
CA VAL A 174 13.01 -6.26 -14.21
C VAL A 174 11.55 -5.89 -13.97
N PRO A 175 10.60 -6.83 -14.16
CA PRO A 175 9.21 -6.61 -13.81
C PRO A 175 9.01 -6.43 -12.30
N VAL A 176 8.11 -5.54 -11.90
CA VAL A 176 7.76 -5.30 -10.48
C VAL A 176 7.31 -6.59 -9.81
N LYS A 177 6.54 -7.43 -10.50
CA LYS A 177 6.10 -8.74 -10.02
C LYS A 177 7.28 -9.60 -9.54
N THR A 178 8.35 -9.67 -10.33
CA THR A 178 9.54 -10.45 -9.99
C THR A 178 10.23 -9.94 -8.73
N ILE A 179 10.20 -8.62 -8.50
CA ILE A 179 10.74 -8.01 -7.28
C ILE A 179 9.92 -8.39 -6.05
N TYR A 180 8.60 -8.32 -6.14
CA TYR A 180 7.72 -8.76 -5.05
C TYR A 180 7.91 -10.23 -4.72
N GLU A 181 7.87 -11.11 -5.72
CA GLU A 181 8.10 -12.55 -5.56
C GLU A 181 9.46 -12.83 -4.90
N TYR A 182 10.51 -12.14 -5.36
CA TYR A 182 11.85 -12.27 -4.79
C TYR A 182 11.86 -11.89 -3.30
N PHE A 183 11.39 -10.70 -2.92
CA PHE A 183 11.44 -10.25 -1.53
C PHE A 183 10.48 -11.01 -0.61
N ARG A 184 9.38 -11.57 -1.14
CA ARG A 184 8.48 -12.48 -0.43
C ARG A 184 9.05 -13.89 -0.28
N ALA A 185 10.10 -14.22 -1.04
CA ALA A 185 10.65 -15.57 -1.15
C ALA A 185 9.61 -16.60 -1.63
N ALA A 186 8.86 -16.23 -2.67
CA ALA A 186 7.77 -17.02 -3.25
C ALA A 186 8.20 -18.45 -3.62
N GLU A 187 9.46 -18.64 -4.00
CA GLU A 187 10.01 -19.93 -4.44
C GLU A 187 10.41 -20.87 -3.29
N LYS A 188 10.18 -20.46 -2.03
CA LYS A 188 10.53 -21.22 -0.82
C LYS A 188 9.29 -21.53 0.00
N GLN A 189 9.40 -22.53 0.88
CA GLN A 189 8.33 -22.96 1.78
C GLN A 189 8.83 -23.11 3.22
N GLY A 190 7.90 -23.15 4.18
CA GLY A 190 8.17 -23.38 5.60
C GLY A 190 9.19 -22.41 6.22
N GLU A 191 9.99 -22.91 7.15
CA GLU A 191 11.00 -22.11 7.86
C GLU A 191 12.07 -21.50 6.92
N ILE A 192 12.39 -22.20 5.82
CA ILE A 192 13.34 -21.70 4.83
C ILE A 192 12.81 -20.41 4.20
N LYS A 193 11.51 -20.35 3.89
CA LYS A 193 10.85 -19.15 3.37
C LYS A 193 10.98 -17.99 4.35
N VAL A 194 10.62 -18.21 5.61
CA VAL A 194 10.67 -17.19 6.67
C VAL A 194 12.09 -16.62 6.82
N LYS A 195 13.10 -17.50 6.87
CA LYS A 195 14.52 -17.10 6.96
C LYS A 195 14.96 -16.31 5.74
N ARG A 196 14.61 -16.75 4.52
CA ARG A 196 14.97 -16.07 3.27
C ARG A 196 14.27 -14.73 3.11
N LYS A 197 12.97 -14.64 3.40
CA LYS A 197 12.21 -13.38 3.44
C LYS A 197 12.90 -12.37 4.35
N LYS A 198 13.21 -12.75 5.59
CA LYS A 198 13.92 -11.88 6.56
C LYS A 198 15.29 -11.41 6.04
N GLN A 199 16.07 -12.31 5.42
CA GLN A 199 17.36 -11.96 4.84
C GLN A 199 17.23 -10.96 3.67
N ARG A 200 16.31 -11.20 2.74
CA ARG A 200 16.09 -10.36 1.56
C ARG A 200 15.53 -8.99 1.95
N LEU A 201 14.60 -8.92 2.92
CA LEU A 201 14.11 -7.64 3.44
C LEU A 201 15.20 -6.81 4.13
N LYS A 202 16.16 -7.46 4.84
CA LYS A 202 17.34 -6.75 5.36
C LYS A 202 18.20 -6.15 4.24
N GLN A 203 18.33 -6.83 3.10
CA GLN A 203 19.03 -6.28 1.94
C GLN A 203 18.25 -5.13 1.31
N LEU A 204 16.93 -5.27 1.17
CA LEU A 204 16.07 -4.19 0.68
C LEU A 204 16.16 -2.94 1.55
N LYS A 205 16.17 -3.11 2.88
CA LYS A 205 16.34 -2.01 3.83
C LYS A 205 17.63 -1.24 3.55
N LYS A 206 18.74 -1.95 3.30
CA LYS A 206 20.02 -1.31 2.94
C LYS A 206 19.94 -0.54 1.61
N ILE A 207 19.23 -1.05 0.62
CA ILE A 207 19.04 -0.37 -0.67
C ILE A 207 18.24 0.93 -0.46
N PHE A 208 17.14 0.86 0.29
CA PHE A 208 16.32 2.05 0.56
C PHE A 208 17.05 3.10 1.38
N LEU A 209 17.84 2.71 2.40
CA LEU A 209 18.67 3.66 3.14
C LEU A 209 19.73 4.33 2.25
N LYS A 210 20.33 3.59 1.30
CA LYS A 210 21.25 4.19 0.32
C LYS A 210 20.57 5.19 -0.60
N LEU A 211 19.39 4.86 -1.12
CA LEU A 211 18.59 5.78 -1.92
C LEU A 211 18.29 7.07 -1.16
N VAL A 212 17.83 6.94 0.08
CA VAL A 212 17.54 8.09 0.93
C VAL A 212 18.80 8.92 1.18
N ALA A 213 19.95 8.30 1.42
CA ALA A 213 21.20 9.03 1.63
C ALA A 213 21.66 9.79 0.39
N GLU A 214 21.49 9.19 -0.79
CA GLU A 214 21.86 9.81 -2.06
C GLU A 214 20.91 10.97 -2.42
N ASP A 215 19.62 10.86 -2.08
CA ASP A 215 18.60 11.84 -2.46
C ASP A 215 18.41 12.95 -1.41
N PHE A 216 18.60 12.65 -0.11
CA PHE A 216 18.22 13.53 1.01
C PHE A 216 19.32 13.76 2.05
N GLY A 217 20.53 13.23 1.86
CA GLY A 217 21.70 13.53 2.69
C GLY A 217 21.46 13.37 4.20
N ASP A 218 21.30 14.49 4.90
CA ASP A 218 21.19 14.56 6.36
C ASP A 218 19.83 14.05 6.91
N GLU A 219 18.81 13.83 6.07
CA GLU A 219 17.49 13.33 6.53
C GLU A 219 17.38 11.79 6.58
N VAL A 220 18.49 11.07 6.41
CA VAL A 220 18.52 9.59 6.42
C VAL A 220 17.96 9.01 7.70
N ASP A 221 18.38 9.52 8.86
CA ASP A 221 17.98 8.96 10.15
C ASP A 221 16.47 9.13 10.37
N LYS A 222 15.93 10.29 9.98
CA LYS A 222 14.48 10.57 10.05
C LYS A 222 13.68 9.66 9.12
N LEU A 223 14.13 9.45 7.89
CA LEU A 223 13.45 8.60 6.91
C LEU A 223 13.68 7.10 7.15
N ALA A 224 14.70 6.72 7.92
CA ALA A 224 14.94 5.32 8.30
C ALA A 224 13.79 4.75 9.14
N ASP A 225 13.11 5.58 9.94
CA ASP A 225 11.95 5.20 10.74
C ASP A 225 10.77 4.73 9.89
N ALA A 226 10.66 5.23 8.64
CA ALA A 226 9.64 4.78 7.69
C ALA A 226 9.79 3.30 7.29
N LEU A 227 10.97 2.71 7.51
CA LEU A 227 11.27 1.29 7.28
C LEU A 227 10.99 0.41 8.51
N THR A 228 10.35 0.99 9.54
CA THR A 228 10.03 0.32 10.80
C THR A 228 8.54 0.46 11.10
N LYS A 229 8.06 -0.29 12.10
CA LYS A 229 6.67 -0.20 12.58
C LYS A 229 6.30 1.19 13.11
N GLN A 230 7.27 1.97 13.60
CA GLN A 230 7.03 3.29 14.17
C GLN A 230 6.57 4.31 13.13
N GLY A 231 7.02 4.17 11.88
CA GLY A 231 6.80 5.11 10.80
C GLY A 231 7.53 6.45 10.99
N CYS A 232 7.77 7.16 9.89
CA CYS A 232 8.32 8.51 9.92
C CYS A 232 7.20 9.53 10.13
N SER A 233 7.39 10.45 11.08
CA SER A 233 6.42 11.47 11.47
C SER A 233 6.77 12.83 10.87
N PHE A 234 5.76 13.64 10.57
CA PHE A 234 5.92 15.00 10.07
C PHE A 234 5.22 15.99 11.01
N PRO A 235 5.81 17.16 11.28
CA PRO A 235 5.17 18.18 12.11
C PRO A 235 3.76 18.52 11.61
N GLY A 236 2.79 18.58 12.52
CA GLY A 236 1.39 18.91 12.17
C GLY A 236 0.58 17.76 11.55
N GLU A 237 1.19 16.62 11.24
CA GLU A 237 0.48 15.47 10.66
C GLU A 237 0.40 14.28 11.61
N ALA A 238 -0.83 13.75 11.76
CA ALA A 238 -1.08 12.54 12.55
C ALA A 238 -0.76 11.26 11.77
N LEU A 239 -0.91 11.30 10.44
CA LEU A 239 -0.62 10.16 9.58
C LEU A 239 0.89 10.06 9.36
N LYS A 240 1.43 8.86 9.56
CA LYS A 240 2.87 8.60 9.41
C LYS A 240 3.18 7.97 8.06
N LEU A 241 4.40 8.22 7.59
CA LEU A 241 4.96 7.55 6.42
C LEU A 241 5.54 6.20 6.82
N ASN A 242 4.99 5.13 6.24
CA ASN A 242 5.61 3.80 6.24
C ASN A 242 6.04 3.46 4.81
N ILE A 243 6.99 2.54 4.66
CA ILE A 243 7.45 2.06 3.35
C ILE A 243 7.02 0.62 3.14
N TYR A 244 6.28 0.37 2.07
CA TYR A 244 5.93 -0.98 1.66
C TYR A 244 7.17 -1.76 1.18
N PRO A 245 7.35 -3.05 1.53
CA PRO A 245 6.45 -3.92 2.32
C PRO A 245 6.86 -4.06 3.80
N PHE A 246 7.61 -3.12 4.38
CA PHE A 246 8.12 -3.26 5.75
C PHE A 246 7.00 -3.16 6.78
N CYS A 247 6.93 -4.13 7.71
CA CYS A 247 5.92 -4.19 8.78
C CYS A 247 4.46 -4.15 8.29
N PHE A 248 4.21 -4.41 6.99
CA PHE A 248 2.88 -4.32 6.41
C PHE A 248 1.94 -5.37 7.01
N GLU A 249 2.38 -6.63 7.04
CA GLU A 249 1.57 -7.72 7.59
C GLU A 249 1.31 -7.52 9.09
N GLU A 250 2.30 -7.04 9.84
CA GLU A 250 2.17 -6.66 11.26
C GLU A 250 1.11 -5.55 11.45
N TRP A 251 1.08 -4.54 10.58
CA TRP A 251 0.04 -3.49 10.60
C TRP A 251 -1.34 -4.06 10.34
N VAL A 252 -1.50 -4.91 9.34
CA VAL A 252 -2.80 -5.52 9.04
C VAL A 252 -3.29 -6.38 10.22
N THR A 253 -2.41 -7.17 10.84
CA THR A 253 -2.74 -7.96 12.04
C THR A 253 -3.20 -7.09 13.20
N ASP A 254 -2.47 -6.05 13.55
CA ASP A 254 -2.84 -5.17 14.66
C ASP A 254 -4.21 -4.53 14.43
N LEU A 255 -4.48 -4.08 13.20
CA LEU A 255 -5.76 -3.47 12.84
C LEU A 255 -6.92 -4.48 12.91
N LEU A 256 -6.71 -5.74 12.54
CA LEU A 256 -7.74 -6.78 12.70
C LEU A 256 -8.09 -7.02 14.18
N GLN A 257 -7.09 -6.91 15.07
CA GLN A 257 -7.25 -7.13 16.51
C GLN A 257 -7.88 -5.93 17.23
N MET A 258 -7.69 -4.71 16.72
CA MET A 258 -8.28 -3.49 17.27
C MET A 258 -9.81 -3.46 17.13
N VAL A 259 -10.36 -4.06 16.08
CA VAL A 259 -11.82 -4.10 15.89
C VAL A 259 -12.44 -5.16 16.80
N PRO A 260 -13.39 -4.80 17.68
CA PRO A 260 -14.10 -5.76 18.52
C PRO A 260 -14.63 -6.95 17.72
N ARG A 261 -14.65 -8.15 18.33
CA ARG A 261 -15.33 -9.29 17.72
C ARG A 261 -16.83 -8.98 17.76
N ALA A 262 -17.52 -9.13 16.64
CA ALA A 262 -18.98 -9.12 16.62
C ALA A 262 -19.47 -10.12 17.68
N ALA A 263 -20.46 -9.73 18.47
CA ALA A 263 -21.09 -10.65 19.40
C ALA A 263 -21.58 -11.85 18.60
N LYS A 264 -21.27 -13.07 19.08
CA LYS A 264 -21.88 -14.27 18.51
C LYS A 264 -23.33 -14.27 18.98
N ASP A 265 -24.25 -13.99 18.07
CA ASP A 265 -25.66 -14.36 18.22
C ASP A 265 -25.81 -15.91 18.24
#